data_AF-A0A3D5FL32-F1
#
_entry.id   AF-A0A3D5FL32-F1
#
_cell.length_a   1.000
_cell.length_b   1.000
_cell.length_c   1.000
_cell.angle_alpha   90.00
_cell.angle_beta   90.00
_cell.angle_gamma   90.00
#
_symmetry.space_group_name_H-M   'P 1'
#
loop_
_entity.id
_entity.type
_entity.pdbx_description
1 polymer ?
#
loop_
_entity_poly.entity_id
_entity_poly.type
_entity_poly.pdbx_seq_one_letter_code
_entity_poly.pdbx_strand_id
1 'polypeptide(L)'
;MPNTGQPLSMPPIWTHRCVSAYDPDESALLIAFEVEDDDVQISTRPDRSWDTEDGVEVYLDLAHNGETIRQFALRGDGTKRPASG
;
A
#
# COMPACT_ATOMS: atom_id res chain seq x y z
N MET A 1 28.89 19.72 -29.43
CA MET A 1 28.11 18.47 -29.33
C MET A 1 27.01 18.70 -28.32
N PRO A 2 25.72 18.66 -28.68
CA PRO A 2 24.66 18.91 -27.71
C PRO A 2 24.37 17.66 -26.88
N ASN A 3 24.10 17.93 -25.61
CA ASN A 3 23.81 17.04 -24.51
C ASN A 3 22.80 15.93 -24.88
N THR A 4 23.21 14.66 -24.79
CA THR A 4 22.33 13.49 -24.93
C THR A 4 21.42 13.42 -23.72
N GLY A 5 20.20 13.95 -23.87
CA GLY A 5 19.20 14.04 -22.82
C GLY A 5 19.07 12.73 -22.05
N GLN A 6 19.41 12.78 -20.75
CA GLN A 6 18.83 11.83 -19.81
C GLN A 6 17.30 11.95 -19.92
N PRO A 7 16.55 10.84 -19.94
CA PRO A 7 15.12 10.93 -19.77
C PRO A 7 14.87 11.63 -18.43
N LEU A 8 14.12 12.73 -18.48
CA LEU A 8 13.52 13.31 -17.28
C LEU A 8 12.75 12.16 -16.62
N SER A 9 13.12 11.80 -15.40
CA SER A 9 12.29 10.93 -14.56
C SER A 9 10.90 11.56 -14.59
N MET A 10 9.94 10.95 -15.28
CA MET A 10 8.56 11.40 -15.15
C MET A 10 8.23 11.35 -13.66
N PRO A 11 7.58 12.38 -13.10
CA PRO A 11 7.07 12.26 -11.75
C PRO A 11 6.21 10.99 -11.69
N PRO A 12 6.17 10.30 -10.53
CA PRO A 12 5.28 9.15 -10.38
C PRO A 12 3.87 9.58 -10.81
N ILE A 13 3.23 8.75 -11.62
CA ILE A 13 1.86 8.92 -12.14
C ILE A 13 0.78 8.73 -11.05
N TRP A 14 1.20 8.81 -9.79
CA TRP A 14 0.37 8.56 -8.63
C TRP A 14 0.79 9.44 -7.46
N THR A 15 -0.18 9.80 -6.62
CA THR A 15 0.03 10.49 -5.35
C THR A 15 -0.43 9.59 -4.21
N HIS A 16 0.13 9.79 -3.02
CA HIS A 16 -0.35 9.11 -1.83
C HIS A 16 -0.27 10.01 -0.60
N ARG A 17 -1.19 9.80 0.33
CA ARG A 17 -1.19 10.38 1.66
C ARG A 17 -1.59 9.31 2.68
N CYS A 18 -0.84 9.25 3.77
CA CYS A 18 -1.12 8.37 4.90
C CYS A 18 -1.25 9.21 6.16
N VAL A 19 -2.30 8.97 6.94
CA VAL A 19 -2.47 9.53 8.28
C VAL A 19 -2.80 8.40 9.24
N SER A 20 -2.28 8.47 10.45
CA SER A 20 -2.55 7.50 11.50
C SER A 20 -2.93 8.17 12.81
N ALA A 21 -3.76 7.49 13.59
CA ALA A 21 -4.19 7.88 14.91
C ALA A 21 -4.39 6.65 15.78
N TYR A 22 -4.20 6.79 17.09
CA TYR A 22 -4.50 5.72 18.04
C TYR A 22 -5.74 6.13 18.85
N ASP A 23 -6.73 5.26 18.85
CA ASP A 23 -7.91 5.36 19.71
C ASP A 23 -7.66 4.55 21.00
N PRO A 24 -7.50 5.21 22.15
CA PRO A 24 -7.27 4.52 23.42
C PRO A 24 -8.52 3.82 23.96
N ASP A 25 -9.72 4.28 23.62
CA ASP A 25 -10.98 3.69 24.12
C ASP A 25 -11.27 2.36 23.42
N GLU A 26 -10.96 2.28 22.12
CA GLU A 26 -11.09 1.05 21.33
C GLU A 26 -9.81 0.20 21.30
N SER A 27 -8.71 0.69 21.88
CA SER A 27 -7.38 0.08 21.77
C SER A 27 -6.99 -0.20 20.31
N ALA A 28 -7.31 0.73 19.41
CA ALA A 28 -7.22 0.54 17.97
C ALA A 28 -6.24 1.53 17.32
N LEU A 29 -5.38 1.00 16.44
CA LEU A 29 -4.61 1.83 15.51
C LEU A 29 -5.44 2.07 14.25
N LEU A 30 -5.81 3.32 14.02
CA LEU A 30 -6.52 3.78 12.84
C LEU A 30 -5.48 4.26 11.82
N ILE A 31 -5.59 3.79 10.59
CA ILE A 31 -4.72 4.20 9.48
C ILE A 31 -5.62 4.52 8.29
N ALA A 32 -5.50 5.73 7.76
CA ALA A 32 -6.22 6.15 6.58
C ALA A 32 -5.23 6.43 5.45
N PHE A 33 -5.58 5.95 4.27
CA PHE A 33 -4.81 6.11 3.04
C PHE A 33 -5.67 6.82 2.00
N GLU A 34 -5.03 7.73 1.29
CA GLU A 34 -5.54 8.34 0.07
C GLU A 34 -4.48 8.06 -1.00
N VAL A 35 -4.88 7.40 -2.08
CA VAL A 35 -4.00 7.06 -3.20
C VAL A 35 -4.73 7.50 -4.46
N GLU A 36 -4.08 8.33 -5.25
CA GLU A 36 -4.54 8.68 -6.59
C GLU A 36 -3.57 8.02 -7.58
N ASP A 37 -4.09 7.20 -8.49
CA ASP A 37 -3.31 6.58 -9.56
C ASP A 37 -4.06 6.80 -10.88
N ASP A 38 -3.34 7.32 -11.88
CA ASP A 38 -3.89 7.57 -13.21
C ASP A 38 -4.12 6.27 -14.02
N ASP A 39 -3.50 5.15 -13.62
CA ASP A 39 -3.59 3.85 -14.31
C ASP A 39 -3.90 2.69 -13.34
N VAL A 40 -5.10 2.70 -12.77
CA VAL A 40 -5.53 1.69 -11.79
C VAL A 40 -5.56 0.27 -12.37
N GLN A 41 -4.76 -0.63 -11.81
CA GLN A 41 -4.67 -2.05 -12.12
C GLN A 41 -5.41 -2.92 -11.09
N ILE A 42 -6.63 -3.38 -11.41
CA ILE A 42 -7.36 -4.35 -10.58
C ILE A 42 -7.42 -5.70 -11.28
N SER A 43 -6.79 -6.72 -10.70
CA SER A 43 -6.81 -8.08 -11.24
C SER A 43 -8.04 -8.85 -10.78
N THR A 44 -8.76 -9.43 -11.75
CA THR A 44 -9.88 -10.37 -11.49
C THR A 44 -9.45 -11.83 -11.60
N ARG A 45 -8.15 -12.09 -11.79
CA ARG A 45 -7.65 -13.47 -11.95
C ARG A 45 -7.67 -14.20 -10.61
N PRO A 46 -7.97 -15.52 -10.61
CA PRO A 46 -8.00 -16.31 -9.38
C PRO A 46 -6.63 -16.46 -8.71
N ASP A 47 -5.55 -16.29 -9.47
CA ASP A 47 -4.15 -16.35 -9.02
C ASP A 47 -3.55 -14.96 -8.71
N ARG A 48 -4.39 -13.92 -8.54
CA ARG A 48 -3.92 -12.57 -8.20
C ARG A 48 -3.05 -12.56 -6.93
N SER A 49 -1.93 -11.85 -7.01
CA SER A 49 -1.00 -11.60 -5.92
C SER A 49 -0.73 -10.09 -5.79
N TRP A 50 -0.01 -9.69 -4.75
CA TRP A 50 0.33 -8.28 -4.51
C TRP A 50 1.06 -7.63 -5.70
N ASP A 51 1.87 -8.39 -6.44
CA ASP A 51 2.60 -7.86 -7.59
C ASP A 51 1.75 -7.75 -8.87
N THR A 52 0.46 -8.12 -8.81
CA THR A 52 -0.42 -8.20 -9.99
C THR A 52 -1.60 -7.23 -9.97
N GLU A 53 -1.77 -6.48 -8.89
CA GLU A 53 -2.87 -5.54 -8.70
C GLU A 53 -2.44 -4.41 -7.77
N ASP A 54 -3.09 -3.26 -7.89
CA ASP A 54 -2.94 -2.19 -6.94
C ASP A 54 -3.54 -2.57 -5.59
N GLY A 55 -3.06 -1.89 -4.55
CA GLY A 55 -3.62 -2.00 -3.22
C GLY A 55 -2.77 -1.26 -2.20
N VAL A 56 -3.12 -1.45 -0.93
CA VAL A 56 -2.38 -0.91 0.20
C VAL A 56 -1.99 -2.03 1.14
N GLU A 57 -0.73 -2.02 1.57
CA GLU A 57 -0.19 -2.99 2.51
C GLU A 57 0.44 -2.30 3.71
N VAL A 58 0.13 -2.82 4.91
CA VAL A 58 0.59 -2.30 6.19
C VAL A 58 1.31 -3.40 6.94
N TYR A 59 2.55 -3.11 7.33
CA TYR A 59 3.36 -3.94 8.20
C TYR A 59 3.43 -3.30 9.58
N LEU A 60 3.02 -4.05 10.60
CA LEU A 60 2.96 -3.63 12.00
C LEU A 60 3.89 -4.49 12.83
N ASP A 61 5.00 -3.91 13.26
CA ASP A 61 5.87 -4.50 14.27
C ASP A 61 5.34 -4.13 15.66
N LEU A 62 4.69 -5.09 16.31
CA LEU A 62 4.08 -4.88 17.63
C LEU A 62 5.11 -4.92 18.77
N ALA A 63 6.24 -5.58 18.56
CA ALA A 63 7.28 -5.75 19.57
C ALA A 63 8.42 -4.72 19.40
N HIS A 64 8.43 -3.99 18.29
CA HIS A 64 9.49 -3.06 17.89
C HIS A 64 10.87 -3.72 17.86
N ASN A 65 10.90 -5.01 17.52
CA ASN A 65 12.12 -5.83 17.51
C ASN A 65 12.45 -6.38 16.11
N GLY A 66 11.62 -6.09 15.10
CA GLY A 66 11.77 -6.55 13.73
C GLY A 66 11.45 -8.03 13.50
N GLU A 67 11.00 -8.77 14.51
CA GLU A 67 10.80 -10.22 14.42
C GLU A 67 9.33 -10.62 14.29
N THR A 68 8.41 -9.88 14.92
CA THR A 68 6.96 -10.17 14.87
C THR A 68 6.22 -9.08 14.12
N ILE A 69 6.10 -9.26 12.82
CA ILE A 69 5.42 -8.32 11.92
C ILE A 69 4.05 -8.87 11.56
N ARG A 70 2.99 -8.12 11.86
CA ARG A 70 1.64 -8.38 11.33
C ARG A 70 1.46 -7.67 10.01
N GLN A 71 0.94 -8.37 9.02
CA GLN A 71 0.68 -7.84 7.68
C GLN A 71 -0.83 -7.66 7.48
N PHE A 72 -1.23 -6.49 6.98
CA PHE A 72 -2.59 -6.19 6.57
C PHE A 72 -2.57 -5.73 5.12
N ALA A 73 -3.41 -6.31 4.27
CA ALA A 73 -3.50 -5.94 2.86
C ALA A 73 -4.95 -5.63 2.47
N LEU A 74 -5.14 -4.48 1.84
CA LEU A 74 -6.35 -4.08 1.12
C LEU A 74 -6.04 -4.16 -0.37
N ARG A 75 -6.83 -4.92 -1.12
CA ARG A 75 -6.71 -4.97 -2.59
C ARG A 75 -7.33 -3.74 -3.23
N GLY A 76 -7.01 -3.48 -4.49
CA GLY A 76 -7.48 -2.32 -5.24
C GLY A 76 -9.00 -2.25 -5.37
N ASP A 77 -9.69 -3.38 -5.25
CA ASP A 77 -11.17 -3.47 -5.17
C ASP A 77 -11.73 -3.16 -3.77
N GLY A 78 -10.89 -2.78 -2.80
CA GLY A 78 -11.25 -2.52 -1.41
C GLY A 78 -11.51 -3.77 -0.56
N THR A 79 -11.34 -4.97 -1.12
CA THR A 79 -11.55 -6.21 -0.38
C THR A 79 -10.36 -6.48 0.56
N LYS A 80 -10.67 -6.78 1.83
CA LYS A 80 -9.67 -7.25 2.79
C LYS A 80 -9.28 -8.67 2.41
N ARG A 81 -7.98 -8.95 2.30
CA ARG A 81 -7.52 -10.34 2.35
C ARG A 81 -7.70 -10.85 3.79
N PRO A 82 -8.20 -12.08 4.02
CA PRO A 82 -8.10 -12.70 5.33
C PRO A 82 -6.63 -12.73 5.74
N ALA A 83 -6.34 -12.36 6.99
CA ALA A 83 -4.99 -12.49 7.53
C ALA A 83 -4.56 -13.96 7.35
N SER A 84 -3.48 -14.19 6.60
CA SER A 84 -2.81 -15.49 6.61
C SER A 84 -2.11 -15.59 7.96
N GLY A 85 -2.57 -16.52 8.80
CA GLY A 85 -1.93 -16.88 10.07
C GLY A 85 -0.63 -17.62 9.88
#